data_AF-A0A0N4XB72-F1
#
_entry.id   AF-A0A0N4XB72-F1
#
_cell.length_a   1.000
_cell.length_b   1.000
_cell.length_c   1.000
_cell.angle_alpha   90.00
_cell.angle_beta   90.00
_cell.angle_gamma   90.00
#
_symmetry.space_group_name_H-M   'P 1'
#
loop_
_entity.id
_entity.type
_entity.pdbx_description
1 polymer ?
#
loop_
_entity_poly.entity_id
_entity_poly.type
_entity_poly.pdbx_seq_one_letter_code
_entity_poly.pdbx_strand_id
1 'polypeptide(L)'
;LMLSAYLGVCQEDMYRTYGKHAKESMFMVHLLSIPGYALLGPEIVKAFDGASRTPPLNILGYDLLLPKAWSYILGICVLQYICIKNVYRLTALTTSLNVTMVITLRKFLSLFVSFVAFGNPFNVFHFFGAAFVFIGSLVFSNVI
;
A
#
# COMPACT_ATOMS: atom_id res chain seq x y z
N LEU A 1 3.90 2.65 -12.10
CA LEU A 1 5.31 2.18 -11.92
C LEU A 1 6.31 3.29 -12.22
N MET A 2 6.26 3.92 -13.41
CA MET A 2 7.17 5.04 -13.75
C MET A 2 7.01 6.25 -12.83
N LEU A 3 5.79 6.80 -12.68
CA LEU A 3 5.53 7.94 -11.79
C LEU A 3 5.84 7.65 -10.31
N SER A 4 5.58 6.43 -9.85
CA SER A 4 5.92 6.01 -8.48
C SER A 4 7.42 5.87 -8.25
N ALA A 5 8.18 5.44 -9.26
CA ALA A 5 9.64 5.37 -9.19
C ALA A 5 10.24 6.79 -9.23
N TYR A 6 9.72 7.66 -10.08
CA TYR A 6 10.10 9.07 -10.16
C TYR A 6 9.88 9.78 -8.82
N LEU A 7 8.70 9.61 -8.19
CA LEU A 7 8.43 10.14 -6.86
C LEU A 7 9.43 9.66 -5.81
N GLY A 8 9.84 8.38 -5.85
CA GLY A 8 10.86 7.86 -4.93
C GLY A 8 12.20 8.59 -5.08
N VAL A 9 12.67 8.77 -6.32
CA VAL A 9 13.92 9.48 -6.62
C VAL A 9 13.84 10.95 -6.19
N CYS A 10 12.74 11.64 -6.49
CA CYS A 10 12.52 13.02 -6.04
C CYS A 10 12.52 13.13 -4.51
N GLN A 11 11.96 12.15 -3.81
CA GLN A 11 11.97 12.12 -2.34
C GLN A 11 13.38 11.93 -1.78
N GLU A 12 14.19 11.06 -2.37
CA GLU A 12 15.60 10.89 -1.98
C GLU A 12 16.42 12.16 -2.20
N ASP A 13 16.27 12.82 -3.35
CA ASP A 13 16.98 14.05 -3.68
C ASP A 13 16.58 15.21 -2.76
N MET A 14 15.28 15.32 -2.45
CA MET A 14 14.76 16.27 -1.48
C MET A 14 15.32 16.03 -0.06
N TYR A 15 15.41 14.77 0.40
CA TYR A 15 15.99 14.46 1.70
C TYR A 15 17.50 14.70 1.78
N ARG A 16 18.22 14.59 0.65
CA ARG A 16 19.65 14.96 0.57
C ARG A 16 19.86 16.46 0.68
N THR A 17 19.01 17.25 0.02
CA THR A 17 19.19 18.70 -0.10
C THR A 17 18.64 19.48 1.10
N TYR A 18 17.49 19.06 1.65
CA TYR A 18 16.75 19.83 2.68
C TYR A 18 16.73 19.15 4.06
N GLY A 19 17.36 17.98 4.21
CA GLY A 19 17.41 17.25 5.48
C GLY A 19 16.25 16.26 5.69
N LYS A 20 16.43 15.38 6.66
CA LYS A 20 15.61 14.16 6.85
C LYS A 20 14.33 14.42 7.65
N HIS A 21 13.41 15.20 7.08
CA HIS A 21 12.11 15.52 7.68
C HIS A 21 10.97 14.65 7.13
N ALA A 22 11.01 13.33 7.41
CA ALA A 22 10.08 12.36 6.83
C ALA A 22 8.59 12.62 7.15
N LYS A 23 8.27 13.18 8.33
CA LYS A 23 6.89 13.50 8.72
C LYS A 23 6.33 14.70 7.94
N GLU A 24 7.12 15.75 7.73
CA GLU A 24 6.70 16.94 7.01
C GLU A 24 6.54 16.64 5.52
N SER A 25 7.49 15.90 4.94
CA SER A 25 7.38 15.40 3.56
C SER A 25 6.13 14.55 3.35
N MET A 26 5.81 13.64 4.28
CA MET A 26 4.57 12.88 4.24
C MET A 26 3.34 13.80 4.27
N PHE A 27 3.29 14.77 5.19
CA PHE A 27 2.18 15.71 5.28
C PHE A 27 1.99 16.51 3.98
N MET A 28 3.07 17.07 3.43
CA MET A 28 3.01 17.88 2.22
C MET A 28 2.56 17.10 0.99
N VAL A 29 3.06 15.86 0.82
CA VAL A 29 2.62 15.00 -0.29
C VAL A 29 1.14 14.65 -0.17
N HIS A 30 0.65 14.36 1.04
CA HIS A 30 -0.77 14.06 1.24
C HIS A 30 -1.64 15.31 1.01
N LEU A 31 -1.23 16.47 1.54
CA LEU A 31 -1.94 17.73 1.33
C LEU A 31 -2.03 18.10 -0.16
N LEU A 32 -0.93 17.94 -0.90
CA LEU A 32 -0.87 18.20 -2.33
C LEU A 32 -1.71 17.22 -3.15
N SER A 33 -1.95 16.00 -2.64
CA SER A 33 -2.79 15.02 -3.31
C SER A 33 -4.30 15.28 -3.17
N ILE A 34 -4.74 16.02 -2.13
CA ILE A 34 -6.16 16.37 -1.90
C ILE A 34 -6.83 17.06 -3.10
N PRO A 35 -6.26 18.12 -3.72
CA PRO A 35 -6.86 18.72 -4.91
C PRO A 35 -6.96 17.75 -6.09
N GLY A 36 -6.02 16.81 -6.22
CA GLY A 36 -6.11 15.72 -7.21
C GLY A 36 -7.29 14.78 -6.94
N TYR A 37 -7.52 14.43 -5.67
CA TYR A 37 -8.68 13.63 -5.27
C TYR A 37 -10.01 14.36 -5.40
N ALA A 38 -10.03 15.69 -5.31
CA ALA A 38 -11.25 16.48 -5.50
C ALA A 38 -11.87 16.30 -6.90
N LEU A 39 -11.04 16.10 -7.93
CA LEU A 39 -11.50 15.80 -9.29
C LEU A 39 -12.22 14.44 -9.40
N LEU A 40 -11.91 13.50 -8.50
CA LEU A 40 -12.51 12.16 -8.41
C LEU A 40 -13.71 12.11 -7.44
N GLY A 41 -14.12 13.27 -6.90
CA GLY A 41 -15.24 13.41 -5.97
C GLY A 41 -16.50 12.61 -6.30
N PRO A 42 -17.06 12.67 -7.53
CA PRO A 42 -18.30 11.94 -7.84
C PRO A 42 -18.17 10.41 -7.72
N GLU A 43 -17.00 9.85 -8.02
CA GLU A 43 -16.75 8.42 -7.89
C GLU A 43 -16.57 8.01 -6.42
N ILE A 44 -15.97 8.89 -5.61
CA ILE A 44 -15.83 8.68 -4.16
C ILE A 44 -17.21 8.66 -3.49
N VAL A 45 -18.12 9.56 -3.89
CA VAL A 45 -19.49 9.60 -3.34
C VAL A 45 -20.27 8.33 -3.70
N LYS A 46 -20.15 7.84 -4.94
CA LYS A 46 -20.75 6.55 -5.35
C LYS A 46 -20.19 5.37 -4.54
N ALA A 47 -18.87 5.33 -4.33
CA ALA A 47 -18.24 4.29 -3.53
C ALA A 47 -18.67 4.36 -2.04
N PHE A 48 -18.87 5.57 -1.50
CA PHE A 48 -19.35 5.79 -0.14
C PHE A 48 -20.78 5.29 0.07
N ASP A 49 -21.68 5.55 -0.89
CA ASP A 49 -23.04 5.02 -0.88
C ASP A 49 -23.04 3.49 -1.01
N GLY A 50 -22.21 2.95 -1.92
CA GLY A 50 -22.02 1.50 -2.07
C GLY A 50 -21.51 0.82 -0.79
N ALA A 51 -20.58 1.44 -0.07
CA ALA A 51 -20.08 0.94 1.20
C ALA A 51 -21.14 0.95 2.30
N SER A 52 -22.01 1.97 2.32
CA SER A 52 -23.07 2.14 3.33
C SER A 52 -24.23 1.17 3.16
N ARG A 53 -24.44 0.64 1.94
CA ARG A 53 -25.48 -0.37 1.65
C ARG A 53 -25.04 -1.81 1.89
N THR A 54 -23.80 -2.05 2.34
CA THR A 54 -23.33 -3.42 2.61
C THR A 54 -23.97 -4.00 3.88
N PRO A 55 -24.19 -5.33 3.93
CA PRO A 55 -24.80 -5.97 5.08
C PRO A 55 -23.95 -5.78 6.36
N PRO A 56 -24.61 -5.74 7.54
CA PRO A 56 -23.93 -5.58 8.83
C PRO A 56 -22.98 -6.75 9.11
N LEU A 57 -21.90 -6.46 9.85
CA LEU A 57 -20.89 -7.43 10.18
C LEU A 57 -21.38 -8.35 11.30
N ASN A 58 -21.58 -9.63 10.96
CA ASN A 58 -21.76 -10.68 11.95
C ASN A 58 -20.39 -11.13 12.46
N ILE A 59 -20.00 -10.68 13.65
CA ILE A 59 -18.82 -11.17 14.36
C ILE A 59 -19.31 -11.95 15.57
N LEU A 60 -19.02 -13.25 15.61
CA LEU A 60 -19.18 -14.08 16.81
C LEU A 60 -20.61 -14.02 17.43
N GLY A 61 -21.65 -13.99 16.60
CA GLY A 61 -23.05 -14.02 17.05
C GLY A 61 -23.65 -12.70 17.55
N TYR A 62 -22.93 -11.59 17.44
CA TYR A 62 -23.46 -10.25 17.67
C TYR A 62 -23.53 -9.48 16.34
N ASP A 63 -24.74 -9.01 15.98
CA ASP A 63 -24.96 -8.12 14.85
C ASP A 63 -24.37 -6.74 15.17
N LEU A 64 -23.14 -6.50 14.74
CA LEU A 64 -22.59 -5.14 14.79
C LEU A 64 -23.31 -4.30 13.73
N LEU A 65 -23.93 -3.20 14.16
CA LEU A 65 -24.57 -2.19 13.30
C LEU A 65 -23.62 -1.54 12.26
N LEU A 66 -22.33 -1.87 12.28
CA LEU A 66 -21.37 -1.40 11.30
C LEU A 66 -21.42 -2.26 10.02
N PRO A 67 -21.64 -1.65 8.84
CA PRO A 67 -21.54 -2.35 7.56
C PRO A 67 -20.14 -2.96 7.37
N LYS A 68 -20.09 -4.18 6.83
CA LYS A 68 -18.85 -4.96 6.64
C LYS A 68 -17.79 -4.21 5.82
N ALA A 69 -18.19 -3.36 4.89
CA ALA A 69 -17.25 -2.56 4.09
C ALA A 69 -16.46 -1.56 4.94
N TRP A 70 -17.09 -0.92 5.93
CA TRP A 70 -16.46 0.12 6.74
C TRP A 70 -15.33 -0.40 7.61
N SER A 71 -15.49 -1.60 8.18
CA SER A 71 -14.44 -2.22 9.00
C SER A 71 -13.23 -2.64 8.16
N TYR A 72 -13.44 -3.15 6.94
CA TYR A 72 -12.35 -3.48 6.03
C TYR A 72 -11.62 -2.23 5.54
N ILE A 73 -12.35 -1.16 5.20
CA ILE A 73 -11.76 0.12 4.84
C ILE A 73 -10.92 0.65 5.99
N LEU A 74 -11.44 0.64 7.23
CA LEU A 74 -10.68 1.04 8.42
C LEU A 74 -9.41 0.20 8.60
N GLY A 75 -9.52 -1.13 8.51
CA GLY A 75 -8.36 -2.03 8.62
C GLY A 75 -7.30 -1.74 7.56
N ILE A 76 -7.71 -1.55 6.31
CA ILE A 76 -6.80 -1.21 5.21
C ILE A 76 -6.17 0.17 5.45
N CYS A 77 -6.92 1.18 5.89
CA CYS A 77 -6.41 2.51 6.19
C CYS A 77 -5.34 2.48 7.29
N VAL A 78 -5.57 1.75 8.38
CA VAL A 78 -4.59 1.61 9.47
C VAL A 78 -3.32 0.91 9.00
N LEU A 79 -3.45 -0.23 8.33
CA LEU A 79 -2.30 -0.97 7.79
C LEU A 79 -1.52 -0.14 6.76
N GLN A 80 -2.23 0.60 5.91
CA GLN A 80 -1.63 1.46 4.91
C GLN A 80 -0.89 2.63 5.53
N TYR A 81 -1.47 3.27 6.56
CA TYR A 81 -0.80 4.34 7.29
C TYR A 81 0.50 3.86 7.95
N ILE A 82 0.44 2.74 8.68
CA ILE A 82 1.61 2.14 9.32
C ILE A 82 2.68 1.83 8.27
N CYS A 83 2.30 1.26 7.12
CA CYS A 83 3.27 0.97 6.07
C CYS A 83 3.86 2.24 5.44
N ILE A 84 3.05 3.23 5.07
CA ILE A 84 3.56 4.46 4.43
C ILE A 84 4.52 5.17 5.37
N LYS A 85 4.20 5.26 6.66
CA LYS A 85 5.08 5.82 7.67
C LYS A 85 6.43 5.10 7.73
N ASN A 86 6.43 3.77 7.70
CA ASN A 86 7.66 2.97 7.70
C ASN A 86 8.44 3.12 6.40
N VAL A 87 7.76 3.18 5.24
CA VAL A 87 8.38 3.43 3.93
C VAL A 87 9.07 4.79 3.90
N TYR A 88 8.40 5.87 4.32
CA TYR A 88 9.00 7.21 4.35
C TYR A 88 10.20 7.28 5.30
N ARG A 89 10.14 6.57 6.43
CA ARG A 89 11.29 6.45 7.34
C ARG A 89 12.43 5.65 6.71
N LEU A 90 12.13 4.61 5.94
CA LEU A 90 13.13 3.81 5.23
C LEU A 90 13.79 4.62 4.10
N THR A 91 13.01 5.40 3.33
CA THR A 91 13.52 6.33 2.30
C THR A 91 14.48 7.38 2.86
N ALA A 92 14.28 7.80 4.11
CA ALA A 92 15.22 8.73 4.75
C ALA A 92 16.55 8.06 5.15
N LEU A 93 16.60 6.72 5.23
CA LEU A 93 17.74 5.94 5.71
C LEU A 93 18.46 5.15 4.61
N THR A 94 17.78 4.86 3.50
CA THR A 94 18.28 4.03 2.39
C THR A 94 18.00 4.70 1.05
N THR A 95 18.45 4.08 -0.04
CA THR A 95 18.20 4.57 -1.40
C THR A 95 16.79 4.24 -1.87
N SER A 96 16.28 5.00 -2.85
CA SER A 96 14.97 4.80 -3.48
C SER A 96 14.79 3.40 -4.07
N LEU A 97 15.90 2.77 -4.48
CA LEU A 97 15.90 1.41 -5.03
C LEU A 97 15.53 0.37 -3.96
N ASN A 98 16.14 0.44 -2.78
CA ASN A 98 15.81 -0.44 -1.65
C ASN A 98 14.34 -0.27 -1.24
N VAL A 99 13.86 0.97 -1.21
CA VAL A 99 12.45 1.28 -0.88
C VAL A 99 11.50 0.67 -1.91
N THR A 100 11.82 0.79 -3.19
CA THR A 100 11.00 0.24 -4.27
C THR A 100 10.89 -1.28 -4.14
N MET A 101 11.99 -1.97 -3.84
CA MET A 101 12.02 -3.42 -3.64
C MET A 101 11.23 -3.87 -2.39
N VAL A 102 11.27 -3.13 -1.29
CA VAL A 102 10.42 -3.43 -0.11
C VAL A 102 8.93 -3.25 -0.41
N ILE A 103 8.56 -2.22 -1.19
CA ILE A 103 7.15 -1.99 -1.57
C ILE A 103 6.65 -3.10 -2.50
N THR A 104 7.47 -3.60 -3.43
CA THR A 104 7.08 -4.71 -4.30
C THR A 104 6.90 -6.00 -3.51
N LEU A 105 7.82 -6.31 -2.57
CA LEU A 105 7.70 -7.44 -1.65
C LEU A 105 6.40 -7.38 -0.83
N ARG A 106 6.05 -6.21 -0.27
CA ARG A 106 4.78 -6.03 0.46
C ARG A 106 3.57 -6.36 -0.40
N LYS A 107 3.50 -5.80 -1.62
CA LYS A 107 2.37 -6.04 -2.54
C LYS A 107 2.26 -7.52 -2.90
N PHE A 108 3.40 -8.16 -3.13
CA PHE A 108 3.47 -9.59 -3.39
C PHE A 108 2.96 -10.42 -2.20
N LEU A 109 3.41 -10.13 -0.98
CA LEU A 109 2.96 -10.84 0.22
C LEU A 109 1.46 -10.66 0.45
N SER A 110 0.94 -9.45 0.23
CA SER A 110 -0.50 -9.17 0.34
C SER A 110 -1.32 -9.96 -0.68
N LEU A 111 -0.81 -10.10 -1.91
CA LEU A 111 -1.41 -10.92 -2.96
C LEU A 111 -1.36 -12.42 -2.61
N PHE A 112 -0.23 -12.89 -2.07
CA PHE A 112 -0.07 -14.27 -1.64
C PHE A 112 -1.03 -14.63 -0.50
N VAL A 113 -1.15 -13.77 0.52
CA VAL A 113 -2.12 -13.94 1.61
C VAL A 113 -3.56 -13.95 1.07
N SER A 114 -3.88 -13.04 0.13
CA SER A 114 -5.20 -13.04 -0.51
C SER A 114 -5.48 -14.33 -1.28
N PHE A 115 -4.47 -14.92 -1.91
CA PHE A 115 -4.64 -16.20 -2.58
C PHE A 115 -4.96 -17.32 -1.58
N VAL A 116 -4.14 -17.45 -0.52
CA VAL A 116 -4.27 -18.48 0.51
C VAL A 116 -5.60 -18.34 1.29
N ALA A 117 -6.02 -17.11 1.60
CA ALA A 117 -7.20 -16.85 2.42
C ALA A 117 -8.53 -17.01 1.66
N PHE A 118 -8.56 -16.70 0.35
CA PHE A 118 -9.79 -16.76 -0.45
C PHE A 118 -9.92 -18.01 -1.33
N GLY A 119 -8.93 -18.91 -1.29
CA GLY A 119 -9.03 -20.22 -1.95
C GLY A 119 -9.25 -20.16 -3.46
N ASN A 120 -8.74 -19.13 -4.14
CA ASN A 120 -8.80 -19.04 -5.60
C ASN A 120 -8.00 -20.20 -6.24
N PRO A 121 -8.27 -20.62 -7.49
CA PRO A 121 -7.44 -21.61 -8.17
C PRO A 121 -6.04 -21.04 -8.47
N PHE A 122 -4.98 -21.69 -7.99
CA PHE A 122 -3.59 -21.27 -8.24
C PHE A 122 -3.24 -21.60 -9.68
N ASN A 123 -3.26 -20.60 -10.55
CA ASN A 123 -2.77 -20.76 -11.91
C ASN A 123 -1.23 -20.82 -11.90
N VAL A 124 -0.64 -21.60 -12.81
CA VAL A 124 0.82 -21.78 -12.97
C VAL A 124 1.55 -20.44 -13.14
N PHE A 125 0.92 -19.45 -13.76
CA PHE A 125 1.45 -18.08 -13.88
C PHE A 125 1.72 -17.39 -12.53
N HIS A 126 0.92 -17.66 -11.48
CA HIS A 126 1.14 -17.10 -10.14
C HIS A 126 2.38 -17.71 -9.47
N PHE A 127 2.63 -19.01 -9.71
CA PHE A 127 3.83 -19.68 -9.20
C PHE A 127 5.11 -19.09 -9.81
N PHE A 128 5.13 -18.91 -11.13
CA PHE A 128 6.26 -18.26 -11.80
C PHE A 128 6.44 -16.80 -11.35
N GLY A 129 5.36 -16.05 -11.17
CA GLY A 129 5.42 -14.69 -10.63
C GLY A 129 6.01 -14.64 -9.20
N ALA A 130 5.62 -15.59 -8.34
CA ALA A 130 6.18 -15.72 -6.99
C ALA A 130 7.67 -16.04 -7.00
N ALA A 131 8.09 -17.01 -7.82
CA ALA A 131 9.49 -17.37 -7.98
C ALA A 131 10.32 -16.16 -8.45
N PHE A 132 9.83 -15.40 -9.44
CA PHE A 132 10.55 -14.25 -9.99
C PHE A 132 10.73 -13.12 -8.96
N VAL A 133 9.70 -12.82 -8.17
CA VAL A 133 9.78 -11.82 -7.09
C VAL A 133 10.75 -12.26 -5.98
N PHE A 134 10.75 -13.54 -5.63
CA PHE A 134 11.63 -14.08 -4.60
C PHE A 134 13.11 -14.09 -5.05
N ILE A 135 13.37 -14.55 -6.28
CA ILE A 135 14.72 -14.54 -6.88
C ILE A 135 15.24 -13.11 -7.00
N GLY A 136 14.44 -12.18 -7.54
CA GLY A 136 14.82 -10.77 -7.63
C GLY A 136 15.13 -10.15 -6.26
N SER A 137 14.44 -10.61 -5.21
CA SER A 137 14.69 -10.14 -3.84
C SER A 137 16.01 -10.68 -3.26
N LEU A 138 16.34 -11.95 -3.52
CA LEU A 138 17.58 -12.58 -3.07
C LEU A 138 18.81 -11.98 -3.75
N VAL A 139 18.76 -11.80 -5.07
CA VAL A 139 19.85 -11.18 -5.86
C VAL A 139 20.13 -9.76 -5.35
N PHE A 140 19.08 -9.00 -5.04
CA PHE A 140 19.23 -7.65 -4.53
C PHE A 140 19.84 -7.60 -3.13
N SER A 141 19.47 -8.55 -2.27
CA SER A 141 19.95 -8.59 -0.89
C SER A 141 21.42 -9.04 -0.76
N ASN A 142 22.14 -9.29 -1.87
CA ASN A 142 23.53 -9.81 -1.88
C ASN A 142 23.72 -10.99 -0.90
N VAL A 143 22.70 -11.84 -0.78
CA VAL A 143 22.79 -13.10 -0.02
C VAL A 143 23.38 -14.22 -0.91
N ILE A 144 23.56 -13.94 -2.20
CA ILE A 144 24.30 -14.73 -3.19
C ILE A 144 25.31 -13.80 -3.84
#